data_AF-A0A3C1XBE1-F1
#
_entry.id   AF-A0A3C1XBE1-F1
#
_cell.length_a   1.000
_cell.length_b   1.000
_cell.length_c   1.000
_cell.angle_alpha   90.00
_cell.angle_beta   90.00
_cell.angle_gamma   90.00
#
_symmetry.space_group_name_H-M   'P 1'
#
loop_
_entity.id
_entity.type
_entity.pdbx_description
1 polymer ?
#
loop_
_entity_poly.entity_id
_entity_poly.type
_entity_poly.pdbx_seq_one_letter_code
_entity_poly.pdbx_strand_id
1 'polypeptide(L)'
;DKFKEGKNKKACKNCNTRKCVLEAMRWGNLVVSEQSWEDKGLYIDRFDVDIFAMGEEWHEKLAFLKEKFPELKIMYFSRGKHSSSQIKKDLKYSFKEE
;
A
#
# COMPACT_ATOMS: atom_id res chain seq x y z
N ASP A 1 2.86 10.54 -7.14
CA ASP A 1 1.39 10.39 -7.17
C ASP A 1 0.83 9.64 -8.39
N LYS A 2 1.58 9.54 -9.50
CA LYS A 2 1.15 8.84 -10.73
C LYS A 2 0.65 7.39 -10.52
N PHE A 3 1.28 6.60 -9.65
CA PHE A 3 0.86 5.23 -9.37
C PHE A 3 -0.50 5.12 -8.63
N LYS A 4 -0.84 6.11 -7.80
CA LYS A 4 -2.11 6.13 -7.05
C LYS A 4 -3.29 6.57 -7.93
N GLU A 5 -3.05 7.46 -8.88
CA GLU A 5 -4.02 7.79 -9.94
C GLU A 5 -4.38 6.56 -10.77
N GLY A 6 -3.40 5.73 -11.15
CA GLY A 6 -3.65 4.44 -11.82
C GLY A 6 -4.42 3.41 -10.97
N LYS A 7 -4.54 3.62 -9.65
CA LYS A 7 -5.38 2.81 -8.74
C LYS A 7 -6.73 3.47 -8.41
N ASN A 8 -7.07 4.57 -9.10
CA ASN A 8 -8.27 5.37 -8.87
C ASN A 8 -8.39 5.88 -7.41
N LYS A 9 -7.25 6.13 -6.74
CA LYS A 9 -7.19 6.60 -5.34
C LYS A 9 -6.46 7.94 -5.27
N LYS A 10 -7.15 9.04 -4.97
CA LYS A 10 -6.50 10.34 -4.69
C LYS A 10 -5.88 10.36 -3.29
N ALA A 11 -4.58 10.61 -3.19
CA ALA A 11 -3.89 10.80 -1.91
C ALA A 11 -4.18 12.19 -1.35
N CYS A 12 -4.49 12.29 -0.05
CA CYS A 12 -4.72 13.58 0.61
C CYS A 12 -3.41 14.31 0.98
N LYS A 13 -2.26 13.63 0.89
CA LYS A 13 -0.94 14.12 1.30
C LYS A 13 0.12 13.72 0.27
N ASN A 14 1.06 14.63 0.02
CA ASN A 14 2.17 14.47 -0.91
C ASN A 14 3.03 13.24 -0.55
N CYS A 15 3.70 12.67 -1.56
CA CYS A 15 4.54 11.48 -1.41
C CYS A 15 5.60 11.64 -0.31
N ASN A 16 6.27 12.78 -0.24
CA ASN A 16 7.31 13.07 0.76
C ASN A 16 6.76 13.14 2.19
N THR A 17 5.61 13.76 2.39
CA THR A 17 4.97 13.85 3.71
C THR A 17 4.57 12.46 4.22
N ARG A 18 4.12 11.56 3.34
CA ARG A 18 3.81 10.17 3.71
C ARG A 18 5.06 9.36 4.02
N LYS A 19 6.15 9.60 3.27
CA LYS A 19 7.45 8.96 3.53
C LYS A 19 7.96 9.32 4.92
N CYS A 20 7.96 10.61 5.26
CA CYS A 20 8.41 11.11 6.55
C CYS A 20 7.62 10.51 7.73
N VAL A 21 6.28 10.39 7.60
CA VAL A 21 5.45 9.76 8.64
C VAL A 21 5.76 8.26 8.79
N LEU A 22 6.01 7.55 7.69
CA LEU A 22 6.35 6.12 7.73
C LEU A 22 7.77 5.88 8.27
N GLU A 23 8.74 6.73 7.92
CA GLU A 23 10.09 6.71 8.47
C GLU A 23 10.11 7.02 9.98
N ALA A 24 9.15 7.79 10.46
CA ALA A 24 8.99 8.06 11.90
C ALA A 24 8.31 6.91 12.67
N MET A 25 7.75 5.90 12.00
CA MET A 25 7.19 4.73 12.68
C MET A 25 8.30 3.76 13.08
N ARG A 26 8.27 3.31 14.34
CA ARG A 26 9.28 2.40 14.92
C ARG A 26 9.49 1.08 14.16
N TRP A 27 8.58 0.71 13.27
CA TRP A 27 8.55 -0.61 12.62
C TRP A 27 9.00 -0.55 11.15
N GLY A 28 9.25 0.65 10.60
CA GLY A 28 9.70 0.83 9.23
C GLY A 28 11.22 0.95 9.16
N ASN A 29 11.91 -0.14 8.84
CA ASN A 29 13.38 -0.11 8.70
C ASN A 29 13.83 0.52 7.38
N LEU A 30 13.05 0.35 6.31
CA LEU A 30 13.35 0.86 4.97
C LEU A 30 12.06 1.26 4.25
N VAL A 31 11.99 2.50 3.78
CA VAL A 31 10.85 3.02 3.01
C VAL A 31 11.29 3.33 1.59
N VAL A 32 10.84 2.50 0.65
CA VAL A 32 11.15 2.64 -0.78
C VAL A 32 9.95 3.23 -1.54
N SER A 33 10.21 4.09 -2.52
CA SER A 33 9.17 4.67 -3.36
C SER A 33 8.78 3.71 -4.48
N GLU A 34 7.54 3.21 -4.45
CA GLU A 34 6.98 2.34 -5.50
C GLU A 34 6.30 3.15 -6.60
N GLN A 35 6.67 2.94 -7.87
CA GLN A 35 6.10 3.63 -9.04
C GLN A 35 5.22 2.73 -9.91
N SER A 36 5.46 1.41 -9.91
CA SER A 36 4.66 0.43 -10.64
C SER A 36 4.38 -0.85 -9.85
N TRP A 37 3.63 -1.79 -10.43
CA TRP A 37 3.42 -3.11 -9.84
C TRP A 37 4.61 -4.05 -10.10
N GLU A 38 5.31 -3.89 -11.23
CA GLU A 38 6.50 -4.71 -11.53
C GLU A 38 7.66 -4.44 -10.57
N ASP A 39 7.76 -3.20 -10.06
CA ASP A 39 8.76 -2.80 -9.06
C ASP A 39 8.75 -3.73 -7.83
N LYS A 40 7.60 -4.29 -7.46
CA LYS A 40 7.47 -5.22 -6.32
C LYS A 40 8.38 -6.42 -6.46
N GLY A 41 8.41 -7.03 -7.64
CA GLY A 41 9.25 -8.20 -7.87
C GLY A 41 10.73 -7.85 -7.78
N LEU A 42 11.11 -6.66 -8.27
CA LEU A 42 12.49 -6.20 -8.18
C LEU A 42 12.91 -5.92 -6.73
N TYR A 43 12.01 -5.39 -5.90
CA TYR A 43 12.31 -5.17 -4.48
C TYR A 43 12.31 -6.44 -3.65
N ILE A 44 11.44 -7.40 -3.95
CA ILE A 44 11.43 -8.71 -3.28
C ILE A 44 12.77 -9.42 -3.50
N ASP A 45 13.25 -9.43 -4.74
CA ASP A 45 14.54 -10.01 -5.12
C ASP A 45 15.72 -9.23 -4.51
N ARG A 46 15.70 -7.89 -4.63
CA ARG A 46 16.82 -7.05 -4.18
C ARG A 46 17.02 -7.02 -2.67
N PHE A 47 15.94 -7.14 -1.90
CA PHE A 47 15.99 -7.08 -0.44
C PHE A 47 15.85 -8.46 0.21
N ASP A 48 15.85 -9.53 -0.59
CA ASP A 48 15.73 -10.91 -0.13
C ASP A 48 14.55 -11.09 0.83
N VAL A 49 13.37 -10.70 0.37
CA VAL A 49 12.17 -10.63 1.21
C VAL A 49 11.59 -12.03 1.43
N ASP A 50 11.58 -12.50 2.68
CA ASP A 50 10.95 -13.78 3.04
C ASP A 50 9.41 -13.72 3.07
N ILE A 51 8.86 -12.61 3.56
CA ILE A 51 7.43 -12.46 3.85
C ILE A 51 6.88 -11.19 3.20
N PHE A 52 5.87 -11.34 2.34
CA PHE A 52 5.18 -10.24 1.69
C PHE A 52 3.74 -10.12 2.20
N ALA A 53 3.44 -9.05 2.95
CA ALA A 53 2.12 -8.81 3.54
C ALA A 53 1.32 -7.77 2.73
N MET A 54 0.06 -8.09 2.37
CA MET A 54 -0.84 -7.17 1.66
C MET A 54 -2.31 -7.34 2.04
N GLY A 55 -3.14 -6.36 1.66
CA GLY A 55 -4.58 -6.46 1.82
C GLY A 55 -5.20 -7.52 0.90
N GLU A 56 -6.21 -8.23 1.39
CA GLU A 56 -6.91 -9.31 0.68
C GLU A 56 -7.46 -8.89 -0.69
N GLU A 57 -7.84 -7.61 -0.87
CA GLU A 57 -8.36 -7.11 -2.15
C GLU A 57 -7.35 -7.10 -3.31
N TRP A 58 -6.09 -7.43 -3.04
CA TRP A 58 -5.03 -7.46 -4.05
C TRP A 58 -4.61 -8.88 -4.46
N HIS A 59 -5.30 -9.91 -3.96
CA HIS A 59 -4.95 -11.30 -4.19
C HIS A 59 -4.78 -11.65 -5.67
N GLU A 60 -5.79 -11.37 -6.51
CA GLU A 60 -5.72 -11.67 -7.95
C GLU A 60 -4.62 -10.87 -8.66
N LYS A 61 -4.42 -9.61 -8.26
CA LYS A 61 -3.43 -8.73 -8.90
C LYS A 61 -1.99 -9.10 -8.56
N LEU A 62 -1.77 -9.84 -7.48
CA LEU A 62 -0.44 -10.23 -7.00
C LEU A 62 -0.12 -11.70 -7.31
N ALA A 63 -0.99 -12.41 -8.03
CA ALA A 63 -0.76 -13.80 -8.43
C ALA A 63 0.59 -13.99 -9.15
N PHE A 64 1.01 -13.03 -9.97
CA PHE A 64 2.30 -13.05 -10.68
C PHE A 64 3.52 -13.09 -9.74
N LEU A 65 3.43 -12.56 -8.53
CA LEU A 65 4.54 -12.61 -7.56
C LEU A 65 4.73 -14.02 -7.01
N LYS A 66 3.65 -14.78 -6.86
CA LYS A 66 3.72 -16.17 -6.40
C LYS A 66 4.30 -17.09 -7.47
N GLU A 67 4.03 -16.78 -8.74
CA GLU A 67 4.64 -17.49 -9.87
C GLU A 67 6.14 -17.18 -10.00
N LYS A 68 6.51 -15.89 -9.84
CA LYS A 68 7.91 -15.45 -9.95
C LYS A 68 8.76 -15.86 -8.73
N PHE A 69 8.18 -15.91 -7.54
CA PHE A 69 8.86 -16.26 -6.28
C PHE A 69 8.07 -17.36 -5.55
N PRO A 70 8.28 -18.64 -5.88
CA PRO A 70 7.53 -19.75 -5.30
C PRO A 70 7.78 -19.94 -3.80
N GLU A 71 8.94 -19.51 -3.30
CA GLU A 71 9.33 -19.61 -1.88
C GLU A 71 8.83 -18.41 -1.05
N LEU A 72 8.33 -17.36 -1.69
CA LEU A 72 7.85 -16.16 -1.00
C LEU A 72 6.57 -16.42 -0.21
N LYS A 73 6.60 -16.14 1.09
CA LYS A 73 5.42 -16.26 1.93
C LYS A 73 4.54 -15.02 1.79
N ILE A 74 3.48 -15.12 0.98
CA ILE A 74 2.50 -14.04 0.82
C ILE A 74 1.40 -14.17 1.89
N MET A 75 1.26 -13.14 2.74
CA MET A 75 0.22 -13.05 3.76
C MET A 75 -0.83 -12.01 3.38
N TYR A 76 -2.10 -12.42 3.41
CA TYR A 76 -3.23 -11.52 3.14
C TYR A 76 -3.96 -11.16 4.43
N PHE A 77 -4.26 -9.88 4.59
CA PHE A 77 -5.00 -9.36 5.73
C PHE A 77 -6.34 -8.79 5.26
N SER A 78 -7.41 -9.17 5.93
CA SER A 78 -8.73 -8.59 5.67
C SER A 78 -8.74 -7.12 6.08
N ARG A 79 -9.49 -6.29 5.34
CA ARG A 79 -9.62 -4.87 5.68
C ARG A 79 -10.36 -4.71 7.01
N GLY A 80 -9.77 -3.93 7.92
CA GLY A 80 -10.46 -3.49 9.14
C GLY A 80 -11.71 -2.64 8.84
N LYS A 81 -12.58 -2.47 9.84
CA LYS A 81 -13.90 -1.81 9.73
C LYS A 81 -13.88 -0.40 9.13
N HIS A 82 -12.75 0.30 9.16
CA HIS A 82 -12.63 1.69 8.69
C HIS A 82 -11.64 1.81 7.52
N SER A 83 -12.10 2.42 6.42
CA SER A 83 -11.27 2.73 5.26
C SER A 83 -10.97 4.23 5.19
N SER A 84 -9.82 4.61 4.64
CA SER A 84 -9.50 6.03 4.40
C SER A 84 -10.50 6.73 3.49
N SER A 85 -11.25 5.99 2.67
CA SER A 85 -12.37 6.51 1.88
C SER A 85 -13.61 6.77 2.72
N GLN A 86 -13.89 5.92 3.72
CA GLN A 86 -14.96 6.12 4.70
C GLN A 86 -14.70 7.39 5.51
N ILE A 87 -13.51 7.50 6.09
CA ILE A 87 -13.11 8.65 6.92
C ILE A 87 -13.22 9.98 6.14
N LYS A 88 -12.87 9.97 4.84
CA LYS A 88 -13.05 11.14 3.96
C LYS A 88 -14.53 11.47 3.68
N LYS A 89 -15.39 10.46 3.57
CA LYS A 89 -16.84 10.69 3.43
C LYS A 89 -17.39 11.27 4.73
N ASP A 90 -17.06 10.66 5.86
CA ASP A 90 -17.54 11.07 7.19
C ASP A 90 -17.10 12.52 7.49
N LEU A 91 -15.83 12.87 7.25
CA LEU A 91 -15.34 14.25 7.36
C LEU A 91 -16.05 15.22 6.41
N LYS A 92 -16.40 14.80 5.19
CA LYS A 92 -17.10 15.66 4.23
C LYS A 92 -18.56 15.93 4.64
N TYR A 93 -19.19 14.98 5.34
CA TYR A 93 -20.54 15.16 5.88
C TYR A 93 -20.55 16.13 7.08
N SER A 94 -19.52 16.10 7.93
CA SER A 94 -19.43 17.01 9.09
C SER A 94 -19.29 18.50 8.74
N PHE A 95 -18.86 18.87 7.52
CA PHE A 95 -18.77 20.27 7.07
C PHE A 95 -19.96 20.75 6.22
N LYS A 96 -21.03 19.94 6.10
CA LYS A 96 -22.25 20.31 5.38
C LYS A 96 -23.42 20.68 6.30
N GLU A 97 -23.23 20.58 7.62
CA GLU A 97 -24.24 20.93 8.63
C GLU A 97 -24.01 22.29 9.30
N GLU A 98 -23.14 23.15 8.76
CA GLU A 98 -23.08 24.59 9.09
C GLU A 98 -23.57 25.45 7.91
#